data_AF-A0A662I0Q3-F1
#
_entry.id   AF-A0A662I0Q3-F1
#
_cell.length_a   1.000
_cell.length_b   1.000
_cell.length_c   1.000
_cell.angle_alpha   90.00
_cell.angle_beta   90.00
_cell.angle_gamma   90.00
#
_symmetry.space_group_name_H-M   'P 1'
#
loop_
_entity.id
_entity.type
_entity.pdbx_description
1 polymer ?
#
loop_
_entity_poly.entity_id
_entity_poly.type
_entity_poly.pdbx_seq_one_letter_code
_entity_poly.pdbx_strand_id
1 'polypeptide(L)' 'GGLVEHANIITPTTINSYHLEKASEALASARWGASSLRDELARLVRAYDPCLGCATHAVRITVEVV' A
#
# COMPACT_ATOMS: atom_id res chain seq x y z
N GLY A 1 -3.85 -33.26 -15.66
CA GLY A 1 -4.86 -32.59 -14.81
C GLY A 1 -4.69 -31.11 -14.98
N GLY A 2 -5.76 -30.35 -15.21
CA GLY A 2 -5.74 -28.90 -15.43
C GLY A 2 -6.06 -28.09 -14.18
N LEU A 3 -5.62 -28.57 -13.02
CA LEU A 3 -5.86 -27.90 -11.74
C LEU A 3 -4.65 -27.03 -11.39
N VAL A 4 -4.91 -25.86 -10.80
CA VAL A 4 -3.84 -24.96 -10.33
C VAL A 4 -3.16 -25.61 -9.14
N GLU A 5 -1.87 -25.90 -9.27
CA GLU A 5 -1.04 -26.43 -8.17
C GLU A 5 -0.41 -25.30 -7.34
N HIS A 6 -0.12 -24.17 -7.97
CA HIS A 6 0.47 -23.00 -7.33
C HIS A 6 0.16 -21.72 -8.11
N ALA A 7 -0.01 -20.61 -7.40
CA ALA A 7 -0.13 -19.28 -7.98
C ALA A 7 0.60 -18.25 -7.11
N ASN A 8 1.36 -17.37 -7.76
CA ASN A 8 1.99 -16.21 -7.13
C ASN A 8 1.55 -14.96 -7.91
N ILE A 9 0.86 -14.05 -7.23
CA ILE A 9 0.27 -12.85 -7.84
C ILE A 9 0.97 -11.62 -7.26
N ILE A 10 1.58 -10.83 -8.14
CA ILE A 10 2.29 -9.60 -7.78
C ILE A 10 1.62 -8.45 -8.52
N THR A 11 1.05 -7.51 -7.78
CA THR A 11 0.31 -6.39 -8.40
C THR A 11 1.17 -5.12 -8.48
N PRO A 12 0.89 -4.22 -9.45
CA PRO A 12 1.64 -2.98 -9.60
C PRO A 12 1.65 -2.12 -8.33
N THR A 13 0.53 -2.08 -7.59
CA THR A 13 0.43 -1.33 -6.34
C THR A 13 1.32 -1.92 -5.23
N THR A 14 1.47 -3.25 -5.16
CA THR A 14 2.42 -3.89 -4.22
C THR A 14 3.86 -3.49 -4.56
N ILE A 15 4.23 -3.49 -5.85
CA ILE A 15 5.58 -3.08 -6.30
C ILE A 15 5.84 -1.60 -5.95
N ASN A 16 4.84 -0.74 -6.18
CA ASN A 16 4.95 0.69 -5.93
C ASN A 16 4.96 1.07 -4.44
N SER A 17 4.51 0.17 -3.55
CA SER A 17 4.37 0.47 -2.12
C SER A 17 5.68 0.91 -1.46
N TYR A 18 6.80 0.25 -1.82
CA TYR A 18 8.12 0.61 -1.32
C TYR A 18 8.54 2.03 -1.72
N HIS A 19 8.36 2.38 -2.99
CA HIS A 19 8.74 3.70 -3.47
C HIS A 19 7.82 4.80 -2.90
N LEU A 20 6.53 4.51 -2.76
CA LEU A 20 5.58 5.41 -2.10
C LEU A 20 5.97 5.69 -0.64
N GLU A 21 6.41 4.66 0.09
CA GLU A 21 6.91 4.80 1.47
C GLU A 21 8.14 5.73 1.50
N LYS A 22 9.15 5.48 0.64
CA LYS A 22 10.36 6.33 0.58
C LYS A 22 10.08 7.76 0.16
N ALA A 23 9.17 7.98 -0.79
CA ALA A 23 8.75 9.31 -1.16
C ALA A 23 8.01 10.03 -0.01
N SER A 24 7.21 9.29 0.76
CA SER A 24 6.48 9.82 1.92
C SER A 24 7.42 10.21 3.05
N GLU A 25 8.41 9.37 3.36
CA GLU A 25 9.49 9.66 4.32
C GLU A 25 10.24 10.94 3.94
N ALA A 26 10.65 11.04 2.67
CA ALA A 26 11.38 12.21 2.15
C ALA A 26 10.55 13.50 2.25
N LEU A 27 9.26 13.44 1.87
CA LEU A 27 8.35 14.59 1.96
C LEU A 27 8.10 15.00 3.41
N ALA A 28 7.84 14.05 4.30
CA ALA A 28 7.64 14.32 5.73
C ALA A 28 8.87 14.94 6.38
N SER A 29 10.06 14.46 6.04
CA SER A 29 11.32 15.01 6.53
C SER A 29 11.55 16.46 6.06
N ALA A 30 11.22 16.75 4.79
CA ALA A 30 11.42 18.07 4.19
C ALA A 30 10.37 19.12 4.58
N ARG A 31 9.22 18.69 5.11
CA ARG A 31 8.06 19.55 5.41
C ARG A 31 7.52 19.35 6.83
N TRP A 32 8.35 18.83 7.74
CA TRP A 32 7.95 18.59 9.11
C TRP A 32 7.41 19.86 9.78
N GLY A 33 6.27 19.74 10.46
CA GLY A 33 5.59 20.86 11.13
C GLY A 33 4.79 21.78 10.19
N ALA A 34 4.85 21.60 8.87
CA ALA A 34 3.98 22.32 7.96
C ALA A 34 2.51 21.87 8.16
N SER A 35 1.59 22.83 8.29
CA SER A 35 0.15 22.55 8.41
C SER A 35 -0.43 21.84 7.18
N SER A 36 0.21 22.00 6.01
CA SER A 36 -0.18 21.37 4.75
C SER A 36 0.35 19.94 4.57
N LEU A 37 1.27 19.47 5.44
CA LEU A 37 1.98 18.20 5.24
C LEU A 37 1.03 17.01 5.04
N ARG A 38 -0.07 16.96 5.79
CA ARG A 38 -1.09 15.90 5.66
C ARG A 38 -1.68 15.85 4.25
N ASP A 39 -2.05 17.02 3.70
CA ASP A 39 -2.68 17.10 2.38
C ASP A 39 -1.68 16.84 1.26
N GLU A 40 -0.42 17.23 1.45
CA GLU A 40 0.68 16.92 0.54
C GLU A 40 0.98 15.42 0.51
N LEU A 41 1.04 14.76 1.67
CA LEU A 41 1.16 13.30 1.75
C LEU A 41 -0.04 12.61 1.09
N ALA A 42 -1.26 13.10 1.29
CA ALA A 42 -2.44 12.55 0.64
C ALA A 42 -2.41 12.74 -0.89
N ARG A 43 -1.89 13.88 -1.39
CA ARG A 43 -1.65 14.10 -2.82
C ARG A 43 -0.59 13.14 -3.36
N LEU A 44 0.51 12.95 -2.64
CA LEU A 44 1.57 12.01 -3.01
C LEU A 44 1.04 10.59 -3.13
N VAL A 45 0.30 10.09 -2.13
CA VAL A 45 -0.33 8.77 -2.18
C VAL A 45 -1.23 8.63 -3.41
N ARG A 46 -2.10 9.61 -3.70
CA ARG A 46 -2.99 9.57 -4.88
C ARG A 46 -2.25 9.65 -6.21
N ALA A 47 -1.05 10.23 -6.28
CA ALA A 47 -0.28 10.27 -7.51
C ALA A 47 0.16 8.87 -8.01
N TYR A 48 0.16 7.87 -7.13
CA TYR A 48 0.43 6.46 -7.48
C TYR A 48 -0.83 5.67 -7.83
N ASP A 49 -2.01 6.30 -7.81
CA ASP A 49 -3.32 5.66 -8.01
C ASP A 49 -3.48 4.32 -7.25
N PRO A 50 -3.31 4.32 -5.91
CA PRO A 50 -3.24 3.07 -5.16
C PRO A 50 -4.65 2.48 -4.99
N CYS A 51 -4.83 1.25 -5.47
CA CYS A 51 -5.99 0.44 -5.12
C CYS A 51 -5.58 -0.60 -4.07
N LEU A 52 -5.85 -0.32 -2.79
CA LEU A 52 -5.42 -1.19 -1.69
C LEU A 52 -6.05 -2.60 -1.75
N GLY A 53 -7.24 -2.72 -2.37
CA GLY A 53 -7.89 -4.01 -2.60
C GLY A 53 -7.20 -4.87 -3.66
N CYS A 54 -6.41 -4.29 -4.57
CA CYS A 54 -5.57 -5.06 -5.50
C CYS A 54 -4.13 -5.21 -4.99
N ALA A 55 -3.67 -4.33 -4.10
CA ALA A 55 -2.35 -4.41 -3.49
C ALA A 55 -2.20 -5.56 -2.49
N THR A 56 -3.32 -6.06 -1.96
CA THR A 56 -3.35 -7.05 -0.89
C THR A 56 -4.34 -8.17 -1.22
N HIS A 57 -4.13 -9.33 -0.60
CA HIS A 57 -5.05 -10.45 -0.70
C HIS A 57 -6.00 -10.44 0.50
N ALA A 58 -7.25 -10.86 0.30
CA ALA A 58 -8.21 -10.99 1.38
C ALA A 58 -7.92 -12.26 2.20
N VAL A 59 -7.84 -12.14 3.52
CA VAL A 59 -7.72 -13.26 4.45
C VAL A 59 -8.90 -13.20 5.43
N ARG A 60 -9.62 -14.32 5.58
CA ARG A 60 -10.68 -14.47 6.59
C ARG A 60 -10.10 -15.13 7.83
N ILE A 61 -10.16 -14.44 8.97
CA ILE A 61 -9.68 -14.95 10.26
C ILE A 61 -10.91 -15.24 11.14
N THR A 62 -10.98 -16.45 11.71
CA THR A 62 -11.94 -16.81 12.76
C THR A 62 -11.17 -16.90 14.07
N VAL A 63 -11.61 -16.19 15.11
CA VAL A 63 -11.01 -16.25 16.45
C VAL A 63 -11.98 -16.96 17.37
N GLU A 64 -11.54 -18.06 17.98
CA GLU A 64 -12.28 -18.75 19.04
C GLU A 64 -11.80 -18.24 20.40
N VAL A 65 -12.74 -17.83 21.24
CA VAL A 65 -12.46 -17.40 22.61
C VAL A 65 -12.64 -18.62 23.51
N VAL A 66 -11.57 -19.00 24.22
CA VAL A 66 -11.53 -20.12 25.17
C VAL A 66 -12.04 -19.66 26.54
#